data_AF-C6F6U3-F1
#
_entry.id   AF-C6F6U3-F1
#
_cell.length_a   1.000
_cell.length_b   1.000
_cell.length_c   1.000
_cell.angle_alpha   90.00
_cell.angle_beta   90.00
_cell.angle_gamma   90.00
#
_symmetry.space_group_name_H-M   'P 1'
#
loop_
_entity.id
_entity.type
_entity.pdbx_description
1 polymer ?
#
loop_
_entity_poly.entity_id
_entity_poly.type
_entity_poly.pdbx_seq_one_letter_code
_entity_poly.pdbx_strand_id
1 'polypeptide(L)' 'SFYKDLDEIILVGGSTRIPAVQDLVKRVTNKEPNVTVNP' A
#
# COMPACT_ATOMS: atom_id res chain seq x y z
N SER A 1 5.75 -8.76 -15.30
CA SER A 1 5.67 -8.71 -13.82
C SER A 1 4.32 -8.08 -13.50
N PHE A 2 3.49 -8.76 -12.71
CA PHE A 2 2.04 -8.50 -12.51
C PHE A 2 1.67 -7.07 -12.04
N TYR A 3 2.64 -6.28 -11.59
CA TYR A 3 2.42 -4.95 -11.00
C TYR A 3 3.12 -3.82 -11.76
N LYS A 4 3.53 -4.05 -13.02
CA LYS A 4 4.23 -3.03 -13.84
C LYS A 4 3.35 -1.83 -14.17
N ASP A 5 2.04 -2.03 -14.32
CA ASP A 5 1.09 -1.00 -14.75
C ASP A 5 0.28 -0.41 -13.57
N LEU A 6 0.72 -0.66 -12.32
CA LEU A 6 0.12 -0.06 -11.14
C LEU A 6 0.71 1.33 -10.93
N ASP A 7 -0.07 2.40 -11.02
CA ASP A 7 0.47 3.75 -10.81
C ASP A 7 0.69 4.06 -9.31
N GLU A 8 -0.32 3.78 -8.48
CA GLU A 8 -0.32 4.09 -7.05
C GLU A 8 -1.04 3.00 -6.24
N ILE A 9 -0.68 2.89 -4.96
CA ILE A 9 -1.38 2.06 -3.98
C ILE A 9 -1.85 2.96 -2.85
N ILE A 10 -3.15 2.99 -2.60
CA ILE A 10 -3.76 3.81 -1.56
C ILE A 10 -4.34 2.91 -0.47
N LEU A 11 -3.96 3.14 0.78
CA LEU A 11 -4.43 2.38 1.93
C LEU A 11 -5.45 3.17 2.74
N VAL A 12 -6.71 2.70 2.75
CA VAL A 12 -7.83 3.36 3.42
C VAL A 12 -8.30 2.54 4.64
N GLY A 13 -8.58 3.23 5.75
CA GLY A 13 -9.11 2.62 6.98
C GLY A 13 -8.08 2.46 8.10
N GLY A 14 -8.53 2.42 9.36
CA GLY A 14 -7.63 2.44 10.52
C GLY A 14 -6.69 1.23 10.64
N SER A 15 -7.12 0.05 10.18
CA SER A 15 -6.32 -1.19 10.21
C SER A 15 -5.12 -1.16 9.26
N THR A 16 -5.10 -0.29 8.25
CA THR A 16 -3.97 -0.17 7.31
C THR A 16 -2.78 0.59 7.90
N ARG A 17 -2.96 1.19 9.09
CA ARG A 17 -1.88 1.81 9.87
C ARG A 17 -1.01 0.78 10.60
N ILE A 18 -1.39 -0.49 10.60
CA ILE A 18 -0.59 -1.58 11.15
C ILE A 18 0.69 -1.75 10.30
N PRO A 19 1.90 -1.66 10.86
CA PRO A 19 3.15 -1.75 10.10
C PRO A 19 3.26 -3.02 9.25
N ALA A 20 2.85 -4.16 9.81
CA ALA A 20 2.89 -5.45 9.10
C ALA A 20 2.01 -5.48 7.83
N VAL A 21 0.94 -4.68 7.77
CA VAL A 21 0.10 -4.56 6.57
C VAL A 21 0.83 -3.78 5.48
N GLN A 22 1.47 -2.67 5.84
CA GLN A 22 2.25 -1.85 4.91
C GLN A 22 3.45 -2.62 4.36
N ASP A 23 4.16 -3.34 5.21
CA ASP A 23 5.30 -4.18 4.82
C ASP A 23 4.89 -5.33 3.89
N LEU A 24 3.71 -5.92 4.11
CA LEU A 24 3.19 -6.96 3.23
C LEU A 24 2.88 -6.39 1.84
N VAL A 25 2.18 -5.26 1.79
CA VAL A 25 1.83 -4.58 0.53
C VAL A 25 3.08 -4.21 -0.24
N LYS A 26 4.08 -3.64 0.43
CA LYS A 26 5.38 -3.32 -0.17
C LYS A 26 6.09 -4.55 -0.72
N ARG A 27 6.12 -5.66 0.01
CA ARG A 27 6.77 -6.92 -0.44
C ARG A 27 6.08 -7.54 -1.65
N VAL A 28 4.75 -7.49 -1.70
CA VAL A 28 3.98 -8.11 -2.79
C VAL A 28 4.06 -7.26 -4.07
N THR A 29 4.04 -5.94 -3.93
CA THR A 29 3.90 -5.02 -5.06
C THR A 29 5.22 -4.36 -5.49
N ASN A 30 6.26 -4.40 -4.64
CA ASN A 30 7.49 -3.62 -4.76
C ASN A 30 7.25 -2.10 -4.90
N LYS A 31 6.14 -1.60 -4.33
CA LYS A 31 5.75 -0.18 -4.34
C LYS A 31 5.44 0.27 -2.91
N GLU A 32 5.76 1.53 -2.62
CA GLU A 32 5.39 2.16 -1.36
C GLU A 32 3.90 2.52 -1.37
N PRO A 33 3.10 2.08 -0.39
CA PRO A 33 1.71 2.51 -0.28
C PRO A 33 1.58 3.93 0.27
N ASN A 34 0.63 4.69 -0.27
CA ASN A 34 0.21 5.99 0.24
C ASN A 34 -0.81 5.80 1.37
N VAL A 35 -0.50 6.37 2.54
CA VAL A 35 -1.30 6.30 3.77
C VAL A 35 -1.83 7.67 4.21
N THR A 36 -1.63 8.69 3.37
CA THR A 36 -1.90 10.11 3.67
C THR A 36 -3.32 10.55 3.30
N VAL A 37 -4.17 9.62 2.88
CA VAL A 37 -5.56 9.89 2.52
C VAL A 37 -6.34 10.29 3.77
N ASN A 38 -6.78 11.55 3.80
CA ASN A 38 -7.90 11.95 4.65
C ASN A 38 -9.19 11.44 3.97
N PRO A 39 -10.14 10.85 4.71
CA PRO A 39 -11.42 10.44 4.15
C PRO A 39 -12.17 11.61 3.51
#